data_AF-A0A0Q8ZTB3-F1
#
_entry.id   AF-A0A0Q8ZTB3-F1
#
_cell.length_a   1.000
_cell.length_b   1.000
_cell.length_c   1.000
_cell.angle_alpha   90.00
_cell.angle_beta   90.00
_cell.angle_gamma   90.00
#
_symmetry.space_group_name_H-M   'P 1'
#
loop_
_entity.id
_entity.type
_entity.pdbx_description
1 polymer ?
#
loop_
_entity_poly.entity_id
_entity_poly.type
_entity_poly.pdbx_seq_one_letter_code
_entity_poly.pdbx_strand_id
1 'polypeptide(L)'
;MGDPDNPRDWDPNHKTLKYRWAPHETAGVLRMQRAGYKGKQILDMFPRLKGTKLMRELQNAMDAESTANEARRPIHDARISRT
;
A
#
# COMPACT_ATOMS: atom_id res chain seq x y z
N MET A 1 24.26 4.16 -11.89
CA MET A 1 23.99 3.79 -10.48
C MET A 1 24.26 5.03 -9.63
N GLY A 2 23.51 5.28 -8.55
CA GLY A 2 23.71 6.51 -7.75
C GLY A 2 24.85 6.31 -6.76
N ASP A 3 25.85 7.19 -6.81
CA ASP A 3 26.97 7.25 -5.86
C ASP A 3 26.53 7.86 -4.52
N PRO A 4 27.14 7.50 -3.38
CA PRO A 4 26.83 8.07 -2.07
C PRO A 4 27.00 9.60 -2.01
N ASP A 5 27.92 10.13 -2.81
CA ASP A 5 28.24 11.55 -2.89
C ASP A 5 27.36 12.32 -3.88
N ASN A 6 26.49 11.62 -4.63
CA ASN A 6 25.51 12.23 -5.54
C ASN A 6 24.14 11.58 -5.34
N PRO A 7 23.42 11.94 -4.24
CA PRO A 7 22.10 11.40 -3.99
C PRO A 7 21.19 11.70 -5.18
N ARG A 8 20.46 10.67 -5.64
CA ARG A 8 19.47 10.80 -6.72
C ARG A 8 18.47 11.92 -6.36
N ASP A 9 18.03 12.68 -7.35
CA ASP A 9 17.00 13.72 -7.22
C ASP A 9 15.57 13.12 -7.10
N TRP A 10 15.40 12.16 -6.19
CA TRP A 10 14.08 11.61 -5.89
C TRP A 10 13.53 12.30 -4.66
N ASP A 11 12.39 12.96 -4.83
CA ASP A 11 11.62 13.54 -3.73
C ASP A 11 10.41 12.61 -3.44
N PRO A 12 10.34 11.96 -2.26
CA PRO A 12 9.19 11.12 -1.90
C PRO A 12 7.87 11.90 -1.76
N ASN A 13 7.91 13.23 -1.74
CA ASN A 13 6.75 14.10 -1.74
C ASN A 13 6.51 14.79 -3.11
N HIS A 14 7.22 14.37 -4.16
CA HIS A 14 7.13 15.00 -5.47
C HIS A 14 5.69 14.97 -6.00
N LYS A 15 5.22 16.09 -6.56
CA LYS A 15 3.81 16.27 -6.97
C LYS A 15 3.32 15.22 -7.98
N THR A 16 4.21 14.68 -8.80
CA THR A 16 3.89 13.62 -9.77
C THR A 16 3.40 12.33 -9.11
N LEU A 17 3.73 12.07 -7.84
CA LEU A 17 3.22 10.93 -7.08
C LEU A 17 1.72 11.06 -6.75
N LYS A 18 1.20 12.30 -6.72
CA LYS A 18 -0.23 12.59 -6.50
C LYS A 18 -1.01 12.71 -7.81
N TYR A 19 -0.35 12.54 -8.94
CA TYR A 19 -0.99 12.68 -10.25
C TYR A 19 -1.98 11.54 -10.50
N ARG A 20 -3.06 11.82 -11.25
CA ARG A 20 -4.15 10.86 -11.47
C ARG A 20 -3.69 9.55 -12.13
N TRP A 21 -2.65 9.61 -12.98
CA TRP A 21 -2.07 8.45 -13.66
C TRP A 21 -0.80 7.93 -12.99
N ALA A 22 -0.47 8.41 -11.79
CA ALA A 22 0.64 7.87 -11.02
C ALA A 22 0.39 6.36 -10.74
N PRO A 23 1.44 5.54 -10.62
CA PRO A 23 1.31 4.16 -10.16
C PRO A 23 0.51 4.07 -8.85
N HIS A 24 -0.21 2.96 -8.68
CA HIS A 24 -0.92 2.64 -7.43
C HIS A 24 -0.09 1.67 -6.60
N GLU A 25 -0.08 1.84 -5.29
CA GLU A 25 0.54 0.90 -4.36
C GLU A 25 -0.53 0.20 -3.52
N THR A 26 -0.51 -1.13 -3.48
CA THR A 26 -1.46 -1.92 -2.70
C THR A 26 -1.30 -1.60 -1.22
N ALA A 27 -2.40 -1.24 -0.53
CA ALA A 27 -2.35 -0.84 0.88
C ALA A 27 -1.85 -1.98 1.79
N GLY A 28 -1.09 -1.63 2.83
CA GLY A 28 -0.49 -2.61 3.74
C GLY A 28 -1.48 -3.60 4.39
N VAL A 29 -2.67 -3.14 4.76
CA VAL A 29 -3.72 -4.02 5.32
C VAL A 29 -4.21 -5.07 4.33
N LEU A 30 -4.28 -4.73 3.04
CA LEU A 30 -4.66 -5.66 1.97
C LEU A 30 -3.53 -6.65 1.68
N ARG A 31 -2.27 -6.18 1.70
CA ARG A 31 -1.09 -7.06 1.58
C ARG A 31 -1.03 -8.08 2.71
N MET A 32 -1.31 -7.67 3.95
CA MET A 32 -1.38 -8.57 5.10
C MET A 32 -2.52 -9.58 4.95
N GLN A 33 -3.70 -9.15 4.53
CA GLN A 33 -4.81 -10.05 4.29
C GLN A 33 -4.45 -11.10 3.21
N ARG A 34 -3.83 -10.70 2.11
CA ARG A 34 -3.35 -11.59 1.03
C ARG A 34 -2.26 -12.55 1.50
N ALA A 35 -1.41 -12.11 2.41
CA ALA A 35 -0.38 -12.93 3.06
C ALA A 35 -0.95 -13.90 4.13
N GLY A 36 -2.28 -13.92 4.33
CA GLY A 36 -2.96 -14.86 5.21
C GLY A 36 -3.07 -14.41 6.67
N TYR A 37 -2.77 -13.14 6.98
CA TYR A 37 -2.99 -12.61 8.32
C TYR A 37 -4.50 -12.50 8.62
N LYS A 38 -4.92 -13.09 9.73
CA LYS A 38 -6.31 -12.96 10.22
C LYS A 38 -6.53 -11.56 10.78
N GLY A 39 -7.76 -11.05 10.69
CA GLY A 39 -8.11 -9.72 11.20
C GLY A 39 -7.67 -9.47 12.65
N LYS A 40 -7.80 -10.47 13.52
CA LYS A 40 -7.28 -10.39 14.90
C LYS A 40 -5.77 -10.17 14.94
N GLN A 41 -4.98 -10.89 14.14
CA GLN A 41 -3.53 -10.76 14.11
C GLN A 41 -3.10 -9.37 13.63
N ILE A 42 -3.83 -8.81 12.66
CA ILE A 42 -3.61 -7.44 12.18
C ILE A 42 -3.89 -6.44 13.31
N LEU A 43 -5.01 -6.60 14.04
CA LEU A 43 -5.35 -5.75 15.18
C LEU A 43 -4.35 -5.85 16.33
N ASP A 44 -3.84 -7.05 16.61
CA ASP A 44 -2.80 -7.27 17.63
C ASP A 44 -1.50 -6.51 17.26
N MET A 45 -1.17 -6.38 15.97
CA MET A 45 -0.02 -5.59 15.49
C MET A 45 -0.28 -4.07 15.48
N PHE A 46 -1.53 -3.66 15.30
CA PHE A 46 -1.94 -2.26 15.29
C PHE A 46 -2.88 -1.97 16.48
N PRO A 47 -2.35 -1.88 17.71
CA PRO A 47 -3.18 -1.79 18.93
C PRO A 47 -4.04 -0.52 19.00
N ARG A 48 -3.76 0.50 18.17
CA ARG A 48 -4.55 1.74 18.06
C ARG A 48 -5.68 1.65 17.03
N LEU A 49 -5.77 0.56 16.27
CA LEU A 49 -6.75 0.36 15.22
C LEU A 49 -8.00 -0.33 15.80
N LYS A 50 -9.18 0.24 15.54
CA LYS A 50 -10.45 -0.44 15.87
C LYS A 50 -10.82 -1.44 14.77
N GLY A 51 -11.47 -2.55 15.10
CA GLY A 51 -11.89 -3.56 14.13
C GLY A 51 -12.75 -3.01 12.99
N THR A 52 -13.69 -2.10 13.28
CA THR A 52 -14.50 -1.42 12.24
C THR A 52 -13.64 -0.55 11.31
N LYS A 53 -12.61 0.10 11.85
CA LYS A 53 -11.64 0.86 11.05
C LYS A 53 -10.83 -0.08 10.16
N LEU A 54 -10.37 -1.22 10.66
CA LEU A 54 -9.65 -2.22 9.84
C LEU A 54 -10.45 -2.63 8.62
N MET A 55 -11.71 -3.03 8.82
CA MET A 55 -12.55 -3.49 7.70
C MET A 55 -12.82 -2.38 6.69
N ARG A 56 -13.00 -1.15 7.15
CA ARG A 56 -13.14 0.01 6.26
C ARG A 56 -11.86 0.27 5.46
N GLU A 57 -10.69 0.24 6.09
CA GLU A 57 -9.42 0.41 5.38
C GLU A 57 -9.18 -0.73 4.36
N LEU A 58 -9.59 -1.96 4.69
CA LEU A 58 -9.52 -3.09 3.76
C LEU A 58 -10.45 -2.87 2.55
N GLN A 59 -11.68 -2.41 2.76
CA GLN A 59 -12.61 -2.08 1.68
C GLN A 59 -12.05 -0.97 0.78
N ASN A 60 -11.63 0.14 1.39
CA ASN A 60 -11.02 1.26 0.66
C ASN A 60 -9.82 0.82 -0.18
N ALA A 61 -8.99 -0.09 0.34
CA ALA A 61 -7.84 -0.62 -0.38
C ALA A 61 -8.24 -1.44 -1.61
N MET A 62 -9.28 -2.29 -1.49
CA MET A 62 -9.81 -3.06 -2.62
C MET A 62 -10.41 -2.14 -3.69
N ASP A 63 -11.18 -1.13 -3.28
CA ASP A 63 -11.81 -0.17 -4.20
C ASP A 63 -10.76 0.67 -4.95
N ALA A 64 -9.72 1.12 -4.24
CA ALA A 64 -8.61 1.86 -4.83
C ALA A 64 -7.82 1.02 -5.83
N GLU A 65 -7.58 -0.26 -5.52
CA GLU A 65 -6.90 -1.18 -6.43
C GLU A 65 -7.76 -1.49 -7.66
N SER A 66 -9.08 -1.70 -7.50
CA SER A 66 -10.01 -1.87 -8.63
C SER A 66 -10.00 -0.64 -9.54
N THR A 67 -10.10 0.55 -8.96
CA THR A 67 -10.05 1.82 -9.70
C THR A 67 -8.73 1.97 -10.47
N ALA A 68 -7.60 1.60 -9.85
CA ALA A 68 -6.30 1.64 -10.50
C ALA A 68 -6.20 0.65 -11.67
N ASN A 69 -6.74 -0.56 -11.47
CA ASN A 69 -6.78 -1.62 -12.48
C ASN A 69 -7.66 -1.21 -13.69
N GLU A 70 -8.86 -0.67 -13.42
CA GLU A 70 -9.76 -0.12 -14.44
C GLU A 70 -9.11 1.01 -15.25
N ALA A 71 -8.35 1.87 -14.58
CA ALA A 71 -7.57 2.94 -15.20
C ALA A 71 -6.27 2.45 -15.87
N ARG A 72 -5.99 1.14 -15.89
CA ARG A 72 -4.75 0.52 -16.40
C ARG A 72 -3.47 1.14 -15.81
N ARG A 73 -3.52 1.58 -14.56
CA ARG A 73 -2.36 2.12 -13.85
C ARG A 73 -1.47 0.97 -13.40
N PRO A 74 -0.13 1.13 -13.41
CA PRO A 74 0.76 0.15 -12.79
C PRO A 74 0.41 -0.04 -11.32
N ILE A 75 0.26 -1.28 -10.87
CA ILE A 75 -0.01 -1.64 -9.47
C ILE A 75 1.25 -2.29 -8.89
N HIS A 76 1.76 -1.71 -7.81
CA HIS A 76 2.90 -2.24 -7.07
C HIS A 76 2.41 -2.91 -5.77
N ASP A 77 2.59 -4.22 -5.68
CA ASP A 77 2.28 -5.02 -4.50
C ASP A 77 3.58 -5.62 -3.92
N ALA A 78 4.09 -5.02 -2.84
CA ALA A 78 5.26 -5.52 -2.15
C ALA A 78 4.89 -6.76 -1.31
N ARG A 79 5.37 -7.94 -1.73
CA ARG A 79 5.10 -9.20 -1.03
C ARG A 79 5.55 -9.14 0.43
N ILE A 80 4.63 -9.45 1.35
CA ILE A 80 4.96 -9.69 2.75
C ILE A 80 5.46 -11.13 2.89
N SER A 81 6.74 -11.29 3.23
CA SER A 81 7.31 -12.59 3.59
C SER A 81 6.98 -12.90 5.05
N ARG A 82 6.51 -14.12 5.33
CA ARG A 82 6.34 -14.61 6.69
C ARG A 82 7.64 -15.29 7.12
N THR A 83 8.42 -14.63 7.98
CA THR A 83 9.49 -15.27 8.77
C THR A 83 8.91 -16.18 9.84
#